data_AF-A0A8J6NJT2-F1
#
_entry.id   AF-A0A8J6NJT2-F1
#
_cell.length_a   1.000
_cell.length_b   1.000
_cell.length_c   1.000
_cell.angle_alpha   90.00
_cell.angle_beta   90.00
_cell.angle_gamma   90.00
#
_symmetry.space_group_name_H-M   'P 1'
#
loop_
_entity.id
_entity.type
_entity.pdbx_description
1 polymer ?
#
loop_
_entity_poly.entity_id
_entity_poly.type
_entity_poly.pdbx_seq_one_letter_code
_entity_poly.pdbx_strand_id
1 'polypeptide(L)' 'MSTLHVRSVPDELYQYIQSLAQKSNRSLTAQVISMLNQAAEEEKRREKQKQTLYAIKNRRFQVAEDAPTSLELLRDDRSR' A
#
# COMPACT_ATOMS: atom_id res chain seq x y z
N MET A 1 -7.72 -28.34 1.71
CA MET A 1 -6.49 -27.51 1.74
C MET A 1 -5.93 -27.45 0.33
N SER A 2 -5.57 -26.28 -0.17
CA SER A 2 -4.85 -26.14 -1.43
C SER A 2 -3.36 -26.32 -1.19
N THR A 3 -2.69 -27.12 -2.03
CA THR A 3 -1.24 -27.32 -1.96
C THR A 3 -0.58 -26.49 -3.04
N LEU A 4 0.32 -25.59 -2.64
CA LEU A 4 1.15 -24.82 -3.56
C LEU A 4 2.48 -25.54 -3.75
N HIS A 5 2.78 -25.94 -4.98
CA HIS A 5 4.08 -26.50 -5.35
C HIS A 5 4.93 -25.42 -6.04
N VAL A 6 6.01 -25.00 -5.38
CA VAL A 6 6.99 -24.09 -5.96
C VAL A 6 8.19 -24.91 -6.43
N ARG A 7 8.57 -24.77 -7.71
CA ARG A 7 9.75 -25.42 -8.29
C ARG A 7 10.84 -24.40 -8.56
N SER A 8 12.08 -24.88 -8.66
CA SER A 8 13.25 -24.06 -8.99
C SER A 8 13.49 -22.91 -8.00
N VAL A 9 13.27 -23.16 -6.71
CA VAL A 9 13.65 -22.21 -5.66
C VAL A 9 15.17 -22.18 -5.60
N PRO A 10 15.82 -21.01 -5.74
CA PRO A 10 17.27 -20.91 -5.58
C PRO A 10 17.72 -21.42 -4.22
N ASP A 11 18.83 -22.16 -4.17
CA ASP A 11 19.33 -22.76 -2.93
C ASP A 11 19.57 -21.72 -1.83
N GLU A 12 20.11 -20.56 -2.20
CA GLU A 12 20.32 -19.43 -1.29
C GLU A 12 19.02 -18.95 -0.64
N LEU A 13 17.94 -18.86 -1.44
CA LEU A 13 16.63 -18.44 -0.94
C LEU A 13 16.03 -19.50 -0.01
N TYR A 14 16.18 -20.78 -0.35
CA TYR A 14 15.73 -21.88 0.50
C TYR A 14 16.45 -21.85 1.85
N GLN A 15 17.78 -21.73 1.85
CA GLN A 15 18.60 -21.64 3.08
C GLN A 15 18.22 -20.42 3.91
N TYR A 16 17.99 -19.28 3.27
CA TYR A 16 17.56 -18.06 3.97
C TYR A 16 16.23 -18.28 4.70
N ILE A 17 15.21 -18.81 4.02
CA ILE A 17 13.90 -19.07 4.63
C ILE A 17 14.02 -20.12 5.75
N GLN A 18 14.87 -21.14 5.58
CA GLN A 18 15.14 -22.13 6.61
C GLN A 18 15.75 -21.49 7.86
N SER A 19 16.71 -20.56 7.70
CA SER A 19 17.31 -19.83 8.82
C SER A 19 16.28 -18.96 9.57
N LEU A 20 15.34 -18.33 8.84
CA LEU A 20 14.26 -17.55 9.43
C LEU A 20 13.28 -18.42 10.21
N ALA A 21 12.98 -19.61 9.68
CA ALA A 21 12.11 -20.59 10.32
C ALA A 21 12.72 -21.06 11.65
N GLN A 22 14.01 -21.37 11.68
CA GLN A 22 14.75 -21.71 12.91
C GLN A 22 14.73 -20.59 13.93
N LYS A 23 15.07 -19.35 13.53
CA LYS A 23 15.02 -18.16 14.42
C LYS A 23 13.63 -17.92 15.00
N SER A 24 12.58 -18.27 14.26
CA SER A 24 11.20 -18.09 14.66
C SER A 24 10.61 -19.28 15.42
N ASN A 25 11.37 -20.36 15.64
CA ASN A 25 10.89 -21.64 16.17
C ASN A 25 9.66 -22.18 15.42
N ARG A 26 9.68 -22.11 14.08
CA ARG A 26 8.60 -22.57 13.20
C ARG A 26 9.09 -23.62 12.21
N SER A 27 8.19 -24.46 11.72
CA SER A 27 8.48 -25.30 10.56
C SER A 27 8.67 -24.44 9.31
N LEU A 28 9.40 -24.97 8.33
CA LEU A 28 9.63 -24.26 7.06
C LEU A 28 8.30 -23.88 6.38
N THR A 29 7.36 -24.82 6.31
CA THR A 29 6.02 -24.59 5.74
C THR A 29 5.27 -23.48 6.48
N ALA A 30 5.29 -23.50 7.82
CA ALA A 30 4.64 -22.46 8.61
C ALA A 30 5.28 -21.08 8.39
N GLN A 31 6.61 -21.03 8.26
CA GLN A 31 7.33 -19.80 7.95
C GLN A 31 6.97 -19.26 6.56
N VAL A 32 6.91 -20.13 5.54
CA VAL A 32 6.50 -19.75 4.18
C VAL A 32 5.07 -19.20 4.17
N ILE A 33 4.12 -19.88 4.82
CA ILE A 33 2.73 -19.41 4.93
C ILE A 33 2.67 -18.04 5.63
N SER A 34 3.44 -17.85 6.71
CA SER A 34 3.50 -16.57 7.41
C SER A 34 3.99 -15.44 6.50
N MET A 35 5.04 -15.68 5.71
CA MET A 35 5.59 -14.69 4.78
C MET A 35 4.62 -14.38 3.64
N LEU A 36 3.95 -15.39 3.09
CA LEU A 36 2.93 -15.20 2.05
C LEU A 36 1.74 -14.38 2.57
N ASN A 37 1.28 -14.63 3.79
CA ASN A 37 0.22 -13.84 4.41
C ASN A 37 0.62 -12.37 4.59
N GLN A 38 1.83 -12.12 5.09
CA GLN A 38 2.34 -10.76 5.26
C GLN A 38 2.42 -10.01 3.93
N ALA A 39 2.94 -10.66 2.89
CA ALA A 39 3.02 -10.08 1.54
C ALA A 39 1.61 -9.78 0.98
N ALA A 40 0.65 -10.69 1.17
CA ALA A 40 -0.73 -10.49 0.72
C ALA A 40 -1.43 -9.34 1.45
N GLU A 41 -1.22 -9.20 2.76
CA GLU A 41 -1.75 -8.07 3.53
C GLU A 41 -1.12 -6.73 3.11
N GLU A 42 0.18 -6.73 2.85
CA GLU A 42 0.87 -5.55 2.36
C GLU A 42 0.35 -5.11 0.99
N GLU A 43 0.12 -6.05 0.07
CA GLU A 43 -0.42 -5.73 -1.25
C GLU A 43 -1.85 -5.15 -1.15
N LYS A 44 -2.72 -5.77 -0.33
CA LYS A 44 -4.06 -5.24 -0.04
C LYS A 44 -3.99 -3.82 0.54
N ARG A 45 -3.05 -3.56 1.43
CA ARG A 45 -2.84 -2.23 2.03
C ARG A 45 -2.41 -1.21 0.96
N ARG A 46 -1.49 -1.58 0.06
CA ARG A 46 -1.04 -0.72 -1.04
C ARG A 46 -2.18 -0.38 -1.99
N GLU A 47 -3.01 -1.35 -2.36
CA GLU A 47 -4.19 -1.11 -3.20
C GLU A 47 -5.18 -0.14 -2.54
N LYS A 48 -5.47 -0.32 -1.25
CA LYS A 48 -6.35 0.57 -0.50
C LYS A 48 -5.81 2.00 -0.42
N GLN A 49 -4.51 2.14 -0.18
CA GLN A 49 -3.83 3.45 -0.17
C GLN A 49 -3.94 4.13 -1.53
N LYS A 50 -3.67 3.39 -2.61
CA LYS A 50 -3.82 3.88 -3.99
C LYS A 50 -5.25 4.38 -4.24
N GLN A 51 -6.26 3.58 -3.90
CA GLN A 51 -7.67 3.99 -4.03
C GLN A 51 -7.99 5.26 -3.23
N THR A 52 -7.47 5.37 -2.01
CA THR A 52 -7.66 6.54 -1.15
C THR A 52 -7.06 7.79 -1.78
N LEU A 53 -5.84 7.69 -2.31
CA LEU A 53 -5.17 8.80 -3.00
C LEU A 53 -5.91 9.22 -4.27
N TYR A 54 -6.44 8.28 -5.05
CA TYR A 54 -7.30 8.59 -6.19
C TYR A 54 -8.59 9.29 -5.76
N ALA A 55 -9.25 8.83 -4.70
CA ALA A 55 -10.45 9.47 -4.18
C ALA A 55 -10.17 10.92 -3.73
N ILE A 56 -9.04 11.16 -3.05
CA ILE A 56 -8.60 12.51 -2.67
C ILE A 56 -8.35 13.36 -3.90
N LYS A 57 -7.59 12.84 -4.88
CA LYS A 57 -7.31 13.55 -6.14
C LYS A 57 -8.60 13.98 -6.84
N ASN A 58 -9.57 13.08 -6.95
CA ASN A 58 -10.83 13.34 -7.66
C ASN A 58 -11.78 14.25 -6.89
N ARG A 59 -11.64 14.35 -5.55
CA ARG A 59 -12.44 15.25 -4.71
C ARG A 59 -11.79 16.62 -4.48
N ARG A 60 -10.55 16.83 -4.93
CA ARG A 60 -9.92 18.15 -4.79
C ARG A 60 -10.74 19.17 -5.57
N PHE A 61 -11.24 20.17 -4.85
CA PHE A 61 -11.89 21.32 -5.44
C PHE A 61 -10.94 21.95 -6.45
N GLN A 62 -11.40 22.06 -7.69
CA GLN A 62 -10.72 22.82 -8.72
C GLN A 62 -11.44 24.16 -8.82
N VAL A 63 -10.69 25.21 -8.50
CA VAL A 63 -11.13 26.59 -8.68
C VAL A 63 -11.33 26.79 -10.19
N ALA A 64 -12.46 27.35 -10.60
CA ALA A 64 -12.70 27.68 -11.99
C ALA A 64 -11.64 28.70 -12.48
N GLU A 65 -11.23 28.64 -13.74
CA GLU A 65 -10.17 29.50 -14.27
C GLU A 65 -10.51 31.01 -14.17
N ASP A 66 -11.80 31.33 -14.13
CA ASP A 66 -12.37 32.67 -14.00
C ASP A 66 -12.69 33.07 -12.55
N ALA A 67 -12.36 32.25 -11.56
CA ALA A 67 -12.66 32.56 -10.18
C ALA A 67 -11.85 33.78 -9.68
N PRO A 68 -12.46 34.67 -8.89
CA PRO A 68 -11.80 35.84 -8.37
C PRO A 68 -10.62 35.46 -7.48
N THR A 69 -9.55 36.23 -7.58
CA THR A 69 -8.37 36.06 -6.74
C THR A 69 -8.71 36.35 -5.27
N SER A 70 -7.95 35.76 -4.35
CA SER A 70 -8.13 35.98 -2.91
C SER A 70 -8.09 37.47 -2.53
N LEU A 71 -7.33 38.26 -3.29
CA LEU A 71 -7.17 39.71 -3.08
C LEU A 71 -8.41 40.49 -3.52
N GLU A 72 -9.07 40.07 -4.61
CA GLU A 72 -10.35 40.64 -5.06
C GLU A 72 -11.45 40.38 -4.04
N LEU A 73 -11.56 39.15 -3.53
CA LEU A 73 -12.54 38.80 -2.49
C LEU A 73 -12.36 39.64 -1.20
N LEU A 74 -11.12 39.86 -0.76
CA LEU A 74 -10.82 40.67 0.41
C LEU A 74 -11.11 42.17 0.20
N ARG A 75 -11.00 42.67 -1.03
CA ARG A 75 -11.37 44.06 -1.36
C ARG A 75 -12.87 44.24 -1.32
N ASP A 76 -13.62 43.30 -1.89
CA ASP A 76 -15.08 43.33 -1.94
C ASP A 76 -15.69 43.30 -0.52
N ASP A 77 -15.16 42.44 0.35
CA ASP A 77 -15.59 42.35 1.76
C ASP A 77 -15.34 43.63 2.57
N ARG A 78 -14.22 44.32 2.30
CA ARG A 78 -13.89 45.62 2.94
C ARG A 78 -14.70 46.79 2.42
N SER A 79 -15.35 46.64 1.27
CA SER A 79 -16.20 47.67 0.67
C SER A 79 -17.68 47.57 1.06
N ARG A 80 -18.04 46.57 1.88
CA ARG A 80 -19.35 46.43 2.52
C ARG A 80 -19.38 47.11 3.89
#